data_AF-A0AAV2A2A3-F1
#
_entry.id   AF-A0AAV2A2A3-F1
#
_cell.length_a   1.000
_cell.length_b   1.000
_cell.length_c   1.000
_cell.angle_alpha   90.00
_cell.angle_beta   90.00
_cell.angle_gamma   90.00
#
_symmetry.space_group_name_H-M   'P 1'
#
loop_
_entity.id
_entity.type
_entity.pdbx_description
1 polymer ?
#
loop_
_entity_poly.entity_id
_entity_poly.type
_entity_poly.pdbx_seq_one_letter_code
_entity_poly.pdbx_strand_id
1 'polypeptide(L)'
;CKKDGVLVRSTCSSFPVIASTRSLLHKAIKILVFLGCMCGFLYQTFEFLEMYWAYPTILDVRTLKPMEVESPALSFCNANRIRRKPFCTDMPDYCTKYANKTDLCDTFPIYCNELKTEEELGLWVPAGSSDNYTREYVQKLGESFNDFLHICRVYGDVKSNCRNPVNVSWVNMGYPNNCFTVESLWGLPEAQVQKMPLNGKIVLKLQPQPEQYFSWSDLISVHILLHEAHSLENPFTEGLTIETGKDYNVFINQRITERLPAPYNTNCTDYLKQWKENGGYGPMTGKACTEQCIVENMLEMNGCVAQTVNSPGNYPICEDFGIYPSDDINKKCSQQCTDACWEVSYDIIRYKVQSDPSLGCHEKDLNCKVSSYSVLSVGILECGWESPS
;
A
#
# COMPACT_ATOMS: atom_id res chain seq x y z
N CYS A 1 -65.20 3.30 -53.62
CA CYS A 1 -64.13 3.61 -52.66
C CYS A 1 -63.13 2.46 -52.60
N LYS A 2 -61.94 2.61 -53.18
CA LYS A 2 -60.84 1.65 -52.96
C LYS A 2 -60.43 1.78 -51.49
N LYS A 3 -60.61 0.73 -50.69
CA LYS A 3 -60.01 0.66 -49.36
C LYS A 3 -58.49 0.60 -49.59
N ASP A 4 -57.79 1.70 -49.37
CA ASP A 4 -56.33 1.68 -49.30
C ASP A 4 -55.95 0.77 -48.14
N GLY A 5 -55.46 -0.43 -48.45
CA GLY A 5 -55.10 -1.41 -47.44
C GLY A 5 -53.97 -0.90 -46.55
N VAL A 6 -53.98 -1.28 -45.27
CA VAL A 6 -53.01 -0.88 -44.22
C VAL A 6 -51.55 -1.01 -44.69
N LEU A 7 -51.23 -2.02 -45.50
CA LEU A 7 -49.89 -2.26 -46.05
C LEU A 7 -49.39 -1.15 -46.99
N VAL A 8 -50.29 -0.41 -47.66
CA VAL A 8 -49.93 0.68 -48.57
C VAL A 8 -49.51 1.94 -47.80
N ARG A 9 -49.95 2.09 -46.54
CA ARG A 9 -49.61 3.23 -45.67
C ARG A 9 -48.52 2.92 -44.65
N SER A 10 -47.89 1.75 -44.76
CA SER A 10 -46.81 1.33 -43.85
C SER A 10 -45.56 2.20 -44.03
N THR A 11 -44.90 2.52 -42.92
CA THR A 11 -43.59 3.17 -42.88
C THR A 11 -42.45 2.23 -43.23
N CYS A 12 -42.65 0.91 -43.12
CA CYS A 12 -41.71 -0.08 -43.64
C CYS A 12 -41.68 -0.01 -45.17
N SER A 13 -40.56 0.42 -45.73
CA SER A 13 -40.38 0.74 -47.16
C SER A 13 -40.74 -0.41 -48.11
N SER A 14 -40.59 -1.66 -47.68
CA SER A 14 -40.92 -2.84 -48.49
C SER A 14 -42.43 -3.10 -48.62
N PHE A 15 -43.26 -2.73 -47.64
CA PHE A 15 -44.68 -3.07 -47.62
C PHE A 15 -45.53 -2.34 -48.67
N PRO A 16 -45.41 -1.02 -48.89
CA PRO A 16 -46.12 -0.33 -49.97
C PRO A 16 -45.73 -0.83 -51.36
N VAL A 17 -44.45 -1.18 -51.55
CA VAL A 17 -43.90 -1.67 -52.82
C VAL A 17 -44.35 -3.10 -53.13
N ILE A 18 -44.48 -3.96 -52.13
CA ILE A 18 -45.03 -5.32 -52.27
C ILE A 18 -46.55 -5.26 -52.52
N ALA A 19 -47.26 -4.38 -51.81
CA ALA A 19 -48.72 -4.24 -51.93
C ALA A 19 -49.16 -3.69 -53.30
N SER A 20 -48.35 -2.84 -53.93
CA SER A 20 -48.61 -2.24 -55.25
C SER A 20 -48.21 -3.12 -56.45
N THR A 21 -47.48 -4.22 -56.23
CA THR A 21 -46.99 -5.09 -57.31
C THR A 21 -48.08 -6.06 -57.80
N ARG A 22 -48.40 -6.04 -59.11
CA ARG A 22 -49.46 -6.87 -59.70
C ARG A 22 -49.03 -8.29 -60.10
N SER A 23 -47.79 -8.48 -60.54
CA SER A 23 -47.27 -9.79 -60.96
C SER A 23 -46.94 -10.65 -59.74
N LEU A 24 -47.48 -11.87 -59.69
CA LEU A 24 -47.25 -12.83 -58.61
C LEU A 24 -45.76 -13.20 -58.45
N LEU A 25 -45.05 -13.40 -59.57
CA LEU A 25 -43.61 -13.70 -59.56
C LEU A 25 -42.80 -12.55 -58.96
N HIS A 26 -43.04 -11.32 -59.40
CA HIS A 26 -42.34 -10.14 -58.87
C HIS A 26 -42.68 -9.88 -57.40
N LYS A 27 -43.91 -10.21 -56.98
CA LYS A 27 -44.32 -10.13 -55.58
C LYS A 27 -43.58 -11.15 -54.71
N ALA A 28 -43.42 -12.39 -55.20
CA ALA A 28 -42.65 -13.43 -54.51
C ALA A 28 -41.17 -13.05 -54.36
N ILE A 29 -40.54 -12.53 -55.44
CA ILE A 29 -39.14 -12.06 -55.39
C ILE A 29 -38.98 -10.94 -54.34
N LYS A 30 -39.87 -9.94 -54.33
CA LYS A 30 -39.80 -8.84 -53.36
C LYS A 30 -40.02 -9.30 -51.91
N ILE A 31 -40.88 -10.29 -51.68
CA ILE A 31 -41.06 -10.91 -50.36
C ILE A 31 -39.79 -11.66 -49.95
N LEU A 32 -39.17 -12.43 -50.84
CA LEU A 32 -37.91 -13.14 -50.55
C LEU A 32 -36.78 -12.17 -50.22
N VAL A 33 -36.64 -11.08 -50.98
CA VAL A 33 -35.66 -10.03 -50.69
C VAL A 33 -35.95 -9.40 -49.32
N PHE A 34 -37.20 -9.06 -49.02
CA PHE A 34 -37.57 -8.52 -47.71
C PHE A 34 -37.25 -9.50 -46.57
N LEU A 35 -37.60 -10.78 -46.70
CA LEU A 35 -37.28 -11.80 -45.70
C LEU A 35 -35.77 -11.96 -45.53
N GLY A 36 -34.99 -11.97 -46.63
CA GLY A 36 -33.53 -12.00 -46.57
C GLY A 36 -32.96 -10.79 -45.82
N CYS A 37 -33.44 -9.58 -46.11
CA CYS A 37 -33.06 -8.37 -45.39
C CYS A 37 -33.46 -8.41 -43.91
N MET A 38 -34.66 -8.90 -43.58
CA MET A 38 -35.11 -9.05 -42.20
C MET A 38 -34.29 -10.08 -41.43
N CYS A 39 -33.96 -11.23 -42.03
CA CYS A 39 -33.09 -12.22 -41.41
C CYS A 39 -31.69 -11.66 -41.18
N GLY A 40 -31.10 -10.97 -42.16
CA GLY A 40 -29.80 -10.31 -42.01
C GLY A 40 -29.81 -9.24 -40.91
N PHE A 41 -30.86 -8.43 -40.85
CA PHE A 41 -31.04 -7.43 -39.79
C PHE A 41 -31.16 -8.06 -38.40
N LEU A 42 -31.97 -9.11 -38.25
CA LEU A 42 -32.13 -9.81 -36.98
C LEU A 42 -30.83 -10.49 -36.55
N TYR A 43 -30.10 -11.12 -37.48
CA TYR A 43 -28.78 -11.70 -37.21
C TYR A 43 -27.80 -10.64 -36.70
N GLN A 44 -27.66 -9.53 -37.43
CA GLN A 44 -26.76 -8.45 -37.03
C GLN A 44 -27.17 -7.80 -35.70
N THR A 45 -28.48 -7.68 -35.45
CA THR A 45 -28.99 -7.16 -34.17
C THR A 45 -28.69 -8.12 -33.03
N PHE A 46 -28.86 -9.42 -33.24
CA PHE A 46 -28.54 -10.44 -32.24
C PHE A 46 -27.05 -10.42 -31.87
N GLU A 47 -26.16 -10.43 -32.87
CA GLU A 47 -24.70 -10.34 -32.65
C GLU A 47 -24.32 -9.07 -31.90
N PHE A 48 -24.94 -7.93 -32.24
CA PHE A 48 -24.70 -6.67 -31.53
C PHE A 48 -25.19 -6.73 -30.08
N LEU A 49 -26.36 -7.33 -29.83
CA LEU A 49 -26.88 -7.51 -28.47
C LEU A 49 -26.01 -8.46 -27.65
N GLU A 50 -25.45 -9.51 -28.26
CA GLU A 50 -24.51 -10.42 -27.61
C GLU A 50 -23.23 -9.69 -27.19
N MET A 51 -22.64 -8.90 -28.10
CA MET A 51 -21.48 -8.05 -27.76
C MET A 51 -21.80 -7.00 -26.68
N TYR A 52 -23.00 -6.42 -26.71
CA TYR A 52 -23.44 -5.45 -25.71
C TYR A 52 -23.62 -6.08 -24.32
N TRP A 53 -24.23 -7.27 -24.25
CA TRP A 53 -24.44 -7.99 -22.98
C TRP A 53 -23.21 -8.75 -22.49
N ALA A 54 -22.15 -8.85 -23.28
CA ALA A 54 -20.85 -9.34 -22.83
C ALA A 54 -20.09 -8.32 -21.95
N TYR A 55 -20.58 -7.06 -21.87
CA TYR A 55 -19.96 -5.96 -21.12
C TYR A 55 -18.43 -5.83 -21.32
N PRO A 56 -17.93 -5.78 -22.58
CA PRO A 56 -16.51 -5.63 -22.84
C PRO A 56 -16.01 -4.26 -22.35
N THR A 57 -14.78 -4.21 -21.88
CA THR A 57 -14.10 -3.00 -21.42
C THR A 57 -12.80 -2.78 -22.19
N ILE A 58 -12.47 -1.55 -22.55
CA ILE A 58 -11.17 -1.21 -23.14
C ILE A 58 -10.34 -0.37 -22.17
N LEU A 59 -9.03 -0.58 -22.11
CA LEU A 59 -8.14 0.19 -21.24
C LEU A 59 -7.83 1.56 -21.87
N ASP A 60 -8.10 2.63 -21.14
CA ASP A 60 -7.70 4.00 -21.45
C ASP A 60 -6.60 4.46 -20.47
N VAL A 61 -5.45 4.86 -21.01
CA VAL A 61 -4.28 5.29 -20.24
C VAL A 61 -4.01 6.76 -20.55
N ARG A 62 -3.96 7.58 -19.51
CA ARG A 62 -3.73 9.02 -19.60
C ARG A 62 -2.63 9.46 -18.64
N THR A 63 -1.78 10.36 -19.08
CA THR A 63 -0.82 11.04 -18.20
C THR A 63 -1.28 12.47 -18.00
N LEU A 64 -1.49 12.84 -16.74
CA LEU A 64 -2.00 14.13 -16.33
C LEU A 64 -0.94 14.90 -15.52
N LYS A 65 -1.02 16.22 -15.59
CA LYS A 65 -0.24 17.14 -14.76
C LYS A 65 -1.20 18.08 -14.04
N PRO A 66 -1.96 17.58 -13.05
CA PRO A 66 -2.91 18.40 -12.32
C PRO A 66 -2.18 19.48 -11.50
N MET A 67 -2.88 20.55 -11.11
CA MET A 67 -2.27 21.59 -10.28
C MET A 67 -1.97 21.09 -8.86
N GLU A 68 -2.84 20.23 -8.34
CA GLU A 68 -2.74 19.61 -7.02
C GLU A 68 -2.97 18.10 -7.13
N VAL A 69 -2.36 17.37 -6.20
CA VAL A 69 -2.40 15.93 -6.08
C VAL A 69 -2.67 15.54 -4.64
N GLU A 70 -3.23 14.37 -4.44
CA GLU A 70 -3.43 13.80 -3.10
C GLU A 70 -2.08 13.36 -2.52
N SER A 71 -1.81 13.84 -1.32
CA SER A 71 -0.60 13.53 -0.57
C SER A 71 -0.60 12.07 -0.14
N PRO A 72 0.51 11.34 -0.32
CA PRO A 72 0.63 9.98 0.18
C PRO A 72 0.69 9.97 1.71
N ALA A 73 0.31 8.84 2.30
CA ALA A 73 0.76 8.46 3.63
C ALA A 73 2.17 7.86 3.54
N LEU A 74 2.93 8.00 4.63
CA LEU A 74 4.28 7.43 4.73
C LEU A 74 4.34 6.50 5.94
N SER A 75 4.55 5.22 5.66
CA SER A 75 4.85 4.21 6.67
C SER A 75 6.35 3.99 6.76
N PHE A 76 6.91 3.96 7.97
CA PHE A 76 8.33 3.75 8.18
C PHE A 76 8.62 2.90 9.41
N CYS A 77 9.65 2.06 9.31
CA CYS A 77 10.06 1.12 10.35
C CYS A 77 11.59 1.12 10.50
N ASN A 78 12.07 1.08 11.74
CA ASN A 78 13.47 0.77 12.01
C ASN A 78 13.70 -0.73 11.76
N ALA A 79 14.81 -1.12 11.12
CA ALA A 79 15.16 -2.53 10.99
C ALA A 79 15.42 -3.19 12.36
N ASN A 80 15.87 -2.41 13.34
CA ASN A 80 16.00 -2.87 14.71
C ASN A 80 14.62 -3.09 15.36
N ARG A 81 14.34 -4.34 15.77
CA ARG A 81 13.05 -4.73 16.34
C ARG A 81 12.91 -4.35 17.81
N ILE A 82 13.99 -4.50 18.58
CA ILE A 82 14.01 -4.33 20.03
C ILE A 82 15.19 -3.45 20.40
N ARG A 83 14.96 -2.46 21.26
CA ARG A 83 16.04 -1.61 21.74
C ARG A 83 16.85 -2.35 22.80
N ARG A 84 18.18 -2.32 22.62
CA ARG A 84 19.19 -2.95 23.46
C ARG A 84 19.05 -2.58 24.95
N LYS A 85 18.95 -1.28 25.26
CA LYS A 85 18.94 -0.80 26.64
C LYS A 85 17.66 -1.20 27.39
N PRO A 86 16.44 -1.00 26.84
CA PRO A 86 15.22 -1.52 27.45
C PRO A 86 15.27 -3.03 27.68
N PHE A 87 15.75 -3.80 26.70
CA PHE A 87 15.90 -5.26 26.84
C PHE A 87 16.83 -5.64 28.00
N CYS A 88 18.04 -5.10 28.07
CA CYS A 88 18.97 -5.43 29.16
C CYS A 88 18.55 -4.88 30.53
N THR A 89 17.61 -3.93 30.56
CA THR A 89 17.00 -3.46 31.82
C THR A 89 15.95 -4.44 32.31
N ASP A 90 15.16 -5.03 31.40
CA ASP A 90 14.12 -6.02 31.70
C ASP A 90 14.72 -7.41 31.97
N MET A 91 15.78 -7.78 31.22
CA MET A 91 16.44 -9.09 31.24
C MET A 91 17.97 -8.97 31.41
N PRO A 92 18.46 -8.52 32.57
CA PRO A 92 19.90 -8.31 32.79
C PRO A 92 20.73 -9.59 32.71
N ASP A 93 20.15 -10.74 33.08
CA ASP A 93 20.84 -12.04 33.09
C ASP A 93 21.24 -12.51 31.68
N TYR A 94 20.56 -12.00 30.64
CA TYR A 94 20.85 -12.29 29.23
C TYR A 94 21.80 -11.27 28.59
N CYS A 95 22.38 -10.36 29.38
CA CYS A 95 23.25 -9.30 28.90
C CYS A 95 24.62 -9.32 29.57
N THR A 96 25.66 -9.09 28.76
CA THR A 96 27.03 -8.91 29.23
C THR A 96 27.26 -7.43 29.57
N LYS A 97 27.70 -7.15 30.80
CA LYS A 97 28.09 -5.81 31.24
C LYS A 97 29.56 -5.55 30.92
N TYR A 98 29.84 -4.42 30.28
CA TYR A 98 31.18 -3.90 30.06
C TYR A 98 31.59 -2.93 31.18
N ALA A 99 32.88 -2.85 31.47
CA ALA A 99 33.39 -2.11 32.63
C ALA A 99 33.33 -0.59 32.44
N ASN A 100 33.58 -0.11 31.23
CA ASN A 100 33.56 1.30 30.86
C ASN A 100 33.18 1.47 29.38
N LYS A 101 32.92 2.72 28.97
CA LYS A 101 32.59 3.07 27.57
C LYS A 101 33.69 2.68 26.58
N THR A 102 34.97 2.84 26.95
CA THR A 102 36.10 2.53 26.07
C THR A 102 36.11 1.05 25.68
N ASP A 103 35.99 0.15 26.65
CA ASP A 103 35.96 -1.30 26.41
C ASP A 103 34.79 -1.71 25.49
N LEU A 104 33.62 -1.09 25.69
CA LEU A 104 32.45 -1.31 24.85
C LEU A 104 32.70 -0.81 23.42
N CYS A 105 33.21 0.43 23.27
CA CYS A 105 33.45 1.06 21.99
C CYS A 105 34.55 0.36 21.18
N ASP A 106 35.61 -0.12 21.84
CA ASP A 106 36.70 -0.86 21.20
C ASP A 106 36.23 -2.22 20.70
N THR A 107 35.32 -2.87 21.43
CA THR A 107 34.75 -4.17 21.05
C THR A 107 33.65 -4.02 20.00
N PHE A 108 32.76 -3.05 20.18
CA PHE A 108 31.57 -2.80 19.37
C PHE A 108 31.47 -1.32 18.96
N PRO A 109 32.23 -0.90 17.93
CA PRO A 109 32.25 0.51 17.50
C PRO A 109 30.88 1.06 17.10
N ILE A 110 29.97 0.20 16.61
CA ILE A 110 28.60 0.55 16.22
C ILE A 110 27.77 1.17 17.35
N TYR A 111 28.05 0.81 18.60
CA TYR A 111 27.34 1.36 19.76
C TYR A 111 27.94 2.68 20.24
N CYS A 112 29.10 3.08 19.74
CA CYS A 112 29.89 4.13 20.35
C CYS A 112 29.47 5.52 19.87
N ASN A 113 28.67 6.25 20.65
CA ASN A 113 28.38 7.66 20.38
C ASN A 113 29.22 8.57 21.28
N GLU A 114 30.11 9.37 20.71
CA GLU A 114 31.02 10.25 21.48
C GLU A 114 30.26 11.26 22.33
N LEU A 115 29.11 11.76 21.85
CA LEU A 115 28.29 12.75 22.53
C LEU A 115 27.53 12.19 23.74
N LYS A 116 27.38 10.86 23.83
CA LYS A 116 26.61 10.20 24.89
C LYS A 116 27.49 9.79 26.06
N THR A 117 26.99 9.99 27.26
CA THR A 117 27.56 9.49 28.52
C THR A 117 27.45 7.96 28.62
N GLU A 118 28.17 7.34 29.54
CA GLU A 118 28.11 5.89 29.76
C GLU A 118 26.70 5.41 30.16
N GLU A 119 25.98 6.23 30.93
CA GLU A 119 24.61 5.96 31.34
C GLU A 119 23.63 6.03 30.16
N GLU A 120 23.79 7.02 29.28
CA GLU A 120 22.98 7.17 28.07
C GLU A 120 23.22 6.03 27.08
N LEU A 121 24.49 5.62 26.92
CA LEU A 121 24.86 4.49 26.06
C LEU A 121 24.32 3.17 26.60
N GLY A 122 24.42 2.94 27.90
CA GLY A 122 24.17 1.63 28.50
C GLY A 122 25.31 0.66 28.14
N LEU A 123 26.01 0.18 29.17
CA LEU A 123 27.17 -0.70 29.02
C LEU A 123 26.80 -2.19 28.92
N TRP A 124 25.54 -2.50 28.62
CA TRP A 124 25.01 -3.86 28.54
C TRP A 124 24.78 -4.26 27.09
N VAL A 125 25.25 -5.44 26.71
CA VAL A 125 25.08 -6.01 25.37
C VAL A 125 24.41 -7.37 25.48
N PRO A 126 23.32 -7.64 24.73
CA PRO A 126 22.69 -8.95 24.70
C PRO A 126 23.69 -10.06 24.32
N ALA A 127 23.70 -11.13 25.12
CA ALA A 127 24.61 -12.26 24.95
C ALA A 127 23.97 -13.47 24.22
N GLY A 128 22.69 -13.36 23.82
CA GLY A 128 21.96 -14.40 23.10
C GLY A 128 20.71 -13.85 22.38
N SER A 129 20.03 -14.72 21.62
CA SER A 129 18.71 -14.42 21.04
C SER A 129 17.60 -14.80 22.01
N SER A 130 16.61 -13.93 22.18
CA SER A 130 15.32 -14.33 22.74
C SER A 130 14.43 -14.68 21.55
N ASP A 131 14.08 -15.96 21.42
CA ASP A 131 13.46 -16.50 20.20
C ASP A 131 11.94 -16.36 20.17
N ASN A 132 11.31 -15.73 21.17
CA ASN A 132 9.86 -15.60 21.24
C ASN A 132 9.42 -14.18 21.65
N TYR A 133 9.45 -13.26 20.68
CA TYR A 133 8.98 -11.90 20.90
C TYR A 133 7.50 -11.77 20.55
N THR A 134 6.66 -11.66 21.58
CA THR A 134 5.24 -11.32 21.38
C THR A 134 5.10 -9.88 20.88
N ARG A 135 3.97 -9.56 20.22
CA ARG A 135 3.67 -8.18 19.78
C ARG A 135 3.70 -7.19 20.94
N GLU A 136 3.10 -7.55 22.07
CA GLU A 136 3.10 -6.72 23.27
C GLU A 136 4.53 -6.42 23.77
N TYR A 137 5.39 -7.44 23.74
CA TYR A 137 6.78 -7.29 24.14
C TYR A 137 7.56 -6.35 23.21
N VAL A 138 7.38 -6.47 21.89
CA VAL A 138 7.99 -5.56 20.91
C VAL A 138 7.41 -4.15 21.00
N GLN A 139 6.10 -4.01 21.24
CA GLN A 139 5.48 -2.70 21.48
C GLN A 139 6.10 -1.98 22.68
N LYS A 140 6.43 -2.72 23.75
CA LYS A 140 7.06 -2.18 24.96
C LYS A 140 8.53 -1.82 24.75
N LEU A 141 9.33 -2.71 24.15
CA LEU A 141 10.80 -2.58 24.13
C LEU A 141 11.37 -2.11 22.80
N GLY A 142 10.56 -2.12 21.74
CA GLY A 142 10.94 -1.68 20.41
C GLY A 142 11.11 -0.18 20.29
N GLU A 143 11.16 0.26 19.05
CA GLU A 143 11.31 1.67 18.69
C GLU A 143 10.12 2.50 19.18
N SER A 144 10.37 3.77 19.51
CA SER A 144 9.34 4.74 19.94
C SER A 144 9.18 5.85 18.89
N PHE A 145 7.95 6.27 18.64
CA PHE A 145 7.64 7.27 17.61
C PHE A 145 8.44 8.57 17.79
N ASN A 146 8.42 9.15 19.00
CA ASN A 146 9.08 10.42 19.29
C ASN A 146 10.62 10.32 19.30
N ASP A 147 11.13 9.11 19.58
CA ASP A 147 12.56 8.83 19.62
C ASP A 147 13.12 8.61 18.20
N PHE A 148 12.28 8.13 17.28
CA PHE A 148 12.63 7.79 15.91
C PHE A 148 12.34 8.92 14.91
N LEU A 149 11.18 9.57 14.99
CA LEU A 149 10.80 10.67 14.10
C LEU A 149 11.15 12.02 14.73
N HIS A 150 12.25 12.63 14.27
CA HIS A 150 12.69 13.91 14.79
C HIS A 150 11.98 15.10 14.12
N ILE A 151 11.79 15.06 12.80
CA ILE A 151 11.07 16.11 12.05
C ILE A 151 10.18 15.47 11.00
N CYS A 152 8.94 15.95 10.88
CA CYS A 152 8.05 15.63 9.78
C CYS A 152 7.36 16.90 9.28
N ARG A 153 7.58 17.25 8.01
CA ARG A 153 7.06 18.49 7.42
C ARG A 153 6.53 18.28 6.01
N VAL A 154 5.35 18.81 5.74
CA VAL A 154 4.77 18.92 4.41
C VAL A 154 5.00 20.33 3.89
N TYR A 155 5.67 20.42 2.75
CA TYR A 155 5.93 21.65 2.00
C TYR A 155 5.03 21.66 0.77
N GLY A 156 3.79 22.11 0.94
CA GLY A 156 2.92 22.51 -0.17
C GLY A 156 2.90 24.03 -0.32
N ASP A 157 1.74 24.61 -0.60
CA ASP A 157 1.55 26.07 -0.59
C ASP A 157 1.81 26.67 0.79
N VAL A 158 1.39 25.93 1.83
CA VAL A 158 1.65 26.28 3.22
C VAL A 158 2.48 25.18 3.86
N LYS A 159 3.58 25.57 4.49
CA LYS A 159 4.40 24.67 5.30
C LYS A 159 3.62 24.23 6.54
N SER A 160 3.48 22.93 6.74
CA SER A 160 2.83 22.36 7.91
C SER A 160 3.60 21.16 8.47
N ASN A 161 3.34 20.82 9.74
CA ASN A 161 3.81 19.56 10.30
C ASN A 161 2.92 18.42 9.82
N CYS A 162 3.48 17.22 9.76
CA CYS A 162 2.67 16.07 9.43
C CYS A 162 1.60 15.78 10.48
N ARG A 163 0.53 15.13 10.06
CA ARG A 163 -0.68 14.88 10.83
C ARG A 163 -0.93 13.39 10.99
N ASN A 164 -1.89 13.08 11.87
CA ASN A 164 -2.48 11.76 12.05
C ASN A 164 -1.44 10.62 12.11
N PRO A 165 -0.52 10.64 13.10
CA PRO A 165 0.40 9.55 13.29
C PRO A 165 -0.36 8.30 13.76
N VAL A 166 -0.03 7.14 13.21
CA VAL A 166 -0.57 5.84 13.59
C VAL A 166 0.59 4.92 13.94
N ASN A 167 0.52 4.28 15.11
CA ASN A 167 1.48 3.25 15.51
C ASN A 167 0.96 1.89 15.05
N VAL A 168 1.77 1.17 14.30
CA VAL A 168 1.41 -0.14 13.74
C VAL A 168 2.47 -1.16 14.12
N SER A 169 2.04 -2.35 14.52
CA SER A 169 2.94 -3.48 14.68
C SER A 169 2.88 -4.31 13.40
N TRP A 170 3.96 -4.33 12.63
CA TRP A 170 4.07 -5.17 11.44
C TRP A 170 4.88 -6.42 11.73
N VAL A 171 4.50 -7.53 11.13
CA VAL A 171 5.29 -8.76 11.17
C VAL A 171 6.18 -8.80 9.93
N ASN A 172 7.44 -9.19 10.14
CA ASN A 172 8.40 -9.46 9.07
C ASN A 172 9.22 -10.69 9.46
N MET A 173 9.24 -11.69 8.57
CA MET A 173 9.89 -12.99 8.82
C MET A 173 9.49 -13.62 10.16
N GLY A 174 8.20 -13.56 10.52
CA GLY A 174 7.67 -14.17 11.74
C GLY A 174 7.78 -13.36 13.03
N TYR A 175 8.57 -12.29 13.06
CA TYR A 175 8.71 -11.47 14.25
C TYR A 175 8.04 -10.10 14.07
N PRO A 176 7.37 -9.58 15.11
CA PRO A 176 6.79 -8.24 15.08
C PRO A 176 7.86 -7.15 15.15
N ASN A 177 7.51 -5.95 14.69
CA ASN A 177 8.31 -4.74 14.77
C ASN A 177 7.39 -3.51 14.95
N ASN A 178 7.88 -2.48 15.63
CA ASN A 178 7.18 -1.20 15.77
C ASN A 178 7.44 -0.35 14.53
N CYS A 179 6.34 0.07 13.91
CA CYS A 179 6.34 0.91 12.74
C CYS A 179 5.36 2.05 12.91
N PHE A 180 5.52 3.07 12.09
CA PHE A 180 4.77 4.30 12.23
C PHE A 180 4.33 4.80 10.88
N THR A 181 3.11 5.30 10.82
CA THR A 181 2.55 5.91 9.61
C THR A 181 2.19 7.35 9.93
N VAL A 182 2.49 8.27 9.02
CA VAL A 182 2.06 9.68 9.08
C VAL A 182 1.24 10.03 7.85
N GLU A 183 0.42 11.08 7.96
CA GLU A 183 -0.59 11.44 6.94
C GLU A 183 -1.62 10.34 6.67
N SER A 184 -1.84 9.46 7.65
CA SER A 184 -2.87 8.42 7.54
C SER A 184 -4.25 8.97 7.88
N LEU A 185 -5.28 8.44 7.21
CA LEU A 185 -6.68 8.65 7.57
C LEU A 185 -7.27 7.45 8.30
N TRP A 186 -6.46 6.45 8.66
CA TRP A 186 -6.91 5.27 9.39
C TRP A 186 -7.69 5.64 10.67
N GLY A 187 -8.94 5.18 10.77
CA GLY A 187 -9.88 5.51 11.84
C GLY A 187 -10.52 6.90 11.74
N LEU A 188 -10.42 7.59 10.59
CA LEU A 188 -10.92 8.95 10.37
C LEU A 188 -11.83 9.02 9.13
N PRO A 189 -13.04 8.44 9.15
CA PRO A 189 -13.92 8.26 7.98
C PRO A 189 -14.41 9.56 7.33
N GLU A 190 -14.41 10.66 8.08
CA GLU A 190 -14.85 11.97 7.60
C GLU A 190 -13.69 12.92 7.26
N ALA A 191 -12.44 12.49 7.51
CA ALA A 191 -11.29 13.28 7.13
C ALA A 191 -11.09 13.29 5.61
N GLN A 192 -10.48 14.36 5.12
CA GLN A 192 -10.15 14.52 3.71
C GLN A 192 -8.65 14.34 3.52
N VAL A 193 -8.26 13.71 2.42
CA VAL A 193 -6.85 13.54 2.07
C VAL A 193 -6.21 14.92 1.89
N GLN A 194 -5.02 15.11 2.47
CA GLN A 194 -4.27 16.34 2.27
C GLN A 194 -3.90 16.47 0.79
N LYS A 195 -4.16 17.64 0.21
CA LYS A 195 -3.70 17.95 -1.16
C LYS A 195 -2.40 18.75 -1.12
N MET A 196 -1.55 18.54 -2.10
CA MET A 196 -0.33 19.30 -2.30
C MET A 196 -0.09 19.61 -3.79
N PRO A 197 0.56 20.72 -4.12
CA PRO A 197 0.95 20.99 -5.50
C PRO A 197 1.99 19.97 -6.00
N LEU A 198 2.12 19.80 -7.32
CA LEU A 198 3.10 18.87 -7.91
C LEU A 198 4.54 19.17 -7.48
N ASN A 199 4.91 20.44 -7.28
CA ASN A 199 6.25 20.79 -6.78
C ASN A 199 6.39 20.65 -5.25
N GLY A 200 5.33 20.22 -4.57
CA GLY A 200 5.30 19.99 -3.14
C GLY A 200 6.19 18.82 -2.73
N LYS A 201 6.58 18.82 -1.45
CA LYS A 201 7.40 17.74 -0.89
C LYS A 201 7.12 17.44 0.57
N ILE A 202 7.32 16.19 0.97
CA ILE A 202 7.27 15.76 2.36
C ILE A 202 8.69 15.46 2.83
N VAL A 203 9.08 15.99 3.99
CA VAL A 203 10.41 15.81 4.55
C VAL A 203 10.30 15.12 5.90
N LEU A 204 10.89 13.92 5.98
CA LEU A 204 11.10 13.16 7.20
C LEU A 204 12.57 13.27 7.62
N LYS A 205 12.82 13.50 8.91
CA LYS A 205 14.13 13.36 9.53
C LYS A 205 14.05 12.27 10.58
N LEU A 206 14.64 11.12 10.27
CA LEU A 206 14.57 9.90 11.08
C LEU A 206 15.88 9.69 11.84
N GLN A 207 15.78 9.20 13.07
CA GLN A 207 16.89 8.94 13.97
C GLN A 207 16.95 7.45 14.29
N PRO A 208 17.75 6.65 13.56
CA PRO A 208 17.73 5.18 13.61
C PRO A 208 18.37 4.57 14.87
N GLN A 209 19.05 5.36 15.71
CA GLN A 209 19.60 4.95 17.01
C GLN A 209 20.50 3.69 16.96
N PRO A 210 21.65 3.73 16.24
CA PRO A 210 22.55 2.58 16.14
C PRO A 210 23.01 2.03 17.51
N GLU A 211 23.16 2.88 18.52
CA GLU A 211 23.49 2.50 19.89
C GLU A 211 22.41 1.66 20.61
N GLN A 212 21.20 1.60 20.06
CA GLN A 212 20.08 0.80 20.56
C GLN A 212 19.88 -0.49 19.77
N TYR A 213 20.68 -0.76 18.74
CA TYR A 213 20.55 -2.00 17.97
C TYR A 213 20.77 -3.21 18.87
N PHE A 214 19.89 -4.19 18.76
CA PHE A 214 19.95 -5.41 19.57
C PHE A 214 21.21 -6.21 19.28
N SER A 215 21.52 -6.38 18.00
CA SER A 215 22.70 -7.09 17.49
C SER A 215 23.67 -6.11 16.83
N TRP A 216 24.95 -6.28 17.15
CA TRP A 216 26.03 -5.40 16.69
C TRP A 216 26.40 -5.63 15.22
N SER A 217 26.02 -6.79 14.66
CA SER A 217 26.30 -7.15 13.26
C SER A 217 25.16 -6.77 12.32
N ASP A 218 24.03 -6.31 12.84
CA ASP A 218 22.85 -6.00 12.04
C ASP A 218 23.10 -4.75 11.20
N LEU A 219 22.60 -4.78 9.96
CA LEU A 219 22.63 -3.61 9.10
C LEU A 219 21.68 -2.55 9.65
N ILE A 220 22.20 -1.34 9.81
CA ILE A 220 21.41 -0.21 10.29
C ILE A 220 20.69 0.40 9.10
N SER A 221 19.38 0.18 9.07
CA SER A 221 18.53 0.61 7.96
C SER A 221 17.14 0.97 8.42
N VAL A 222 16.46 1.74 7.58
CA VAL A 222 15.07 2.14 7.78
C VAL A 222 14.29 1.73 6.54
N HIS A 223 13.15 1.10 6.75
CA HIS A 223 12.22 0.75 5.68
C HIS A 223 11.16 1.82 5.57
N ILE A 224 10.89 2.34 4.37
CA ILE A 224 9.92 3.41 4.14
C ILE A 224 9.04 3.03 2.95
N LEU A 225 7.74 3.16 3.11
CA LEU A 225 6.73 2.91 2.10
C LEU A 225 5.82 4.11 1.97
N LEU A 226 5.51 4.44 0.72
CA LEU A 226 4.52 5.44 0.36
C LEU A 226 3.30 4.71 -0.15
N HIS A 227 2.16 5.02 0.43
CA HIS A 227 0.90 4.39 0.08
C HIS A 227 -0.24 5.39 0.21
N GLU A 228 -1.42 4.98 -0.18
CA GLU A 228 -2.60 5.82 -0.09
C GLU A 228 -3.00 6.10 1.37
N ALA A 229 -3.58 7.27 1.65
CA ALA A 229 -3.84 7.72 3.01
C ALA A 229 -4.82 6.85 3.80
N HIS A 230 -5.73 6.15 3.13
CA HIS A 230 -6.73 5.28 3.77
C HIS A 230 -6.20 3.88 4.11
N SER A 231 -5.07 3.45 3.52
CA SER A 231 -4.50 2.12 3.73
C SER A 231 -3.43 2.13 4.83
N LEU A 232 -3.15 0.94 5.36
CA LEU A 232 -1.94 0.65 6.13
C LEU A 232 -1.22 -0.50 5.43
N GLU A 233 0.04 -0.27 5.08
CA GLU A 233 0.84 -1.25 4.33
C GLU A 233 2.20 -1.49 5.01
N ASN A 234 2.78 -2.66 4.76
CA ASN A 234 3.98 -3.12 5.44
C ASN A 234 5.26 -2.65 4.72
N PRO A 235 6.07 -1.75 5.33
CA PRO A 235 7.27 -1.23 4.68
C PRO A 235 8.38 -2.28 4.46
N PHE A 236 8.35 -3.42 5.16
CA PHE A 236 9.36 -4.47 4.97
C PHE A 236 9.17 -5.26 3.68
N THR A 237 7.94 -5.37 3.18
CA THR A 237 7.62 -6.17 1.99
C THR A 237 7.58 -5.34 0.72
N GLU A 238 7.10 -4.11 0.81
CA GLU A 238 6.85 -3.25 -0.36
C GLU A 238 7.67 -1.95 -0.34
N GLY A 239 8.30 -1.63 0.79
CA GLY A 239 9.00 -0.38 0.99
C GLY A 239 10.42 -0.34 0.44
N LEU A 240 10.94 0.87 0.34
CA LEU A 240 12.35 1.16 0.08
C LEU A 240 13.15 0.99 1.38
N THR A 241 14.26 0.26 1.30
CA THR A 241 15.26 0.23 2.37
C THR A 241 16.24 1.39 2.17
N ILE A 242 16.32 2.28 3.15
CA ILE A 242 17.31 3.37 3.18
C ILE A 242 18.38 3.10 4.24
N GLU A 243 19.61 3.45 3.91
CA GLU A 243 20.73 3.40 4.84
C GLU A 243 20.78 4.68 5.67
N THR A 244 21.47 4.60 6.80
CA THR A 244 21.54 5.72 7.72
C THR A 244 22.63 6.73 7.37
N GLY A 245 22.48 7.97 7.84
CA GLY A 245 23.45 9.04 7.63
C GLY A 245 23.54 9.58 6.20
N LYS A 246 22.47 9.43 5.42
CA LYS A 246 22.37 9.90 4.04
C LYS A 246 21.07 10.67 3.82
N ASP A 247 21.13 11.61 2.88
CA ASP A 247 19.98 12.37 2.41
C ASP A 247 19.43 11.75 1.13
N TYR A 248 18.15 11.35 1.18
CA TYR A 248 17.42 10.73 0.08
C TYR A 248 16.41 11.71 -0.49
N ASN A 249 16.57 12.08 -1.76
CA ASN A 249 15.55 12.80 -2.51
C ASN A 249 14.83 11.83 -3.44
N VAL A 250 13.65 11.36 -3.03
CA VAL A 250 12.82 10.39 -3.75
C VAL A 250 11.79 11.14 -4.59
N PHE A 251 11.73 10.81 -5.87
CA PHE A 251 10.76 11.36 -6.80
C PHE A 251 9.82 10.26 -7.27
N ILE A 252 8.53 10.48 -7.11
CA ILE A 252 7.49 9.47 -7.38
C ILE A 252 6.51 9.94 -8.46
N ASN A 253 5.89 8.97 -9.12
CA ASN A 253 4.68 9.17 -9.91
C ASN A 253 3.50 8.58 -9.15
N GLN A 254 2.40 9.33 -9.08
CA GLN A 254 1.14 8.77 -8.61
C GLN A 254 0.45 8.05 -9.76
N ARG A 255 -0.03 6.84 -9.55
CA ARG A 255 -0.84 6.09 -10.52
C ARG A 255 -2.22 5.85 -9.90
N ILE A 256 -3.26 6.24 -10.63
CA ILE A 256 -4.65 6.01 -10.24
C ILE A 256 -5.23 5.00 -11.20
N THR A 257 -5.71 3.89 -10.67
CA THR A 257 -6.38 2.84 -11.42
C THR A 257 -7.85 2.80 -11.03
N GLU A 258 -8.71 3.10 -11.99
CA GLU A 258 -10.15 2.96 -11.88
C GLU A 258 -10.58 1.67 -12.57
N ARG A 259 -11.55 0.96 -11.99
CA ARG A 259 -12.14 -0.26 -12.54
C ARG A 259 -13.66 -0.17 -12.45
N LEU A 260 -14.37 -0.92 -13.29
CA LEU A 260 -15.84 -0.90 -13.30
C LEU A 260 -16.41 -2.02 -12.42
N PRO A 261 -17.47 -1.74 -11.64
CA PRO A 261 -18.13 -2.77 -10.84
C PRO A 261 -18.90 -3.75 -11.74
N ALA A 262 -19.50 -4.78 -11.14
CA ALA A 262 -20.45 -5.62 -11.84
C ALA A 262 -21.52 -4.77 -12.57
N PRO A 263 -21.93 -5.11 -13.80
CA PRO A 263 -21.72 -6.39 -14.50
C PRO A 263 -20.48 -6.46 -15.41
N TYR A 264 -19.59 -5.47 -15.36
CA TYR A 264 -18.37 -5.49 -16.18
C TYR A 264 -17.38 -6.57 -15.71
N ASN A 265 -16.55 -7.06 -16.63
CA ASN A 265 -15.60 -8.14 -16.35
C ASN A 265 -14.58 -7.82 -15.23
N THR A 266 -14.31 -6.53 -15.00
CA THR A 266 -13.45 -6.10 -13.90
C THR A 266 -14.04 -6.42 -12.52
N ASN A 267 -15.38 -6.49 -12.40
CA ASN A 267 -16.12 -6.89 -11.20
C ASN A 267 -15.49 -6.38 -9.89
N CYS A 268 -15.14 -5.09 -9.86
CA CYS A 268 -14.37 -4.53 -8.77
C CYS A 268 -15.23 -4.31 -7.52
N THR A 269 -14.55 -4.17 -6.38
CA THR A 269 -15.17 -3.83 -5.09
C THR A 269 -14.85 -2.40 -4.70
N ASP A 270 -15.87 -1.66 -4.25
CA ASP A 270 -15.73 -0.30 -3.72
C ASP A 270 -15.30 -0.35 -2.25
N TYR A 271 -13.98 -0.55 -2.05
CA TYR A 271 -13.39 -0.63 -0.72
C TYR A 271 -13.42 0.71 0.02
N LEU A 272 -13.29 1.85 -0.67
CA LEU A 272 -13.35 3.17 -0.03
C LEU A 272 -14.72 3.40 0.62
N LYS A 273 -15.80 3.00 -0.06
CA LYS A 273 -17.14 3.03 0.53
C LYS A 273 -17.24 2.13 1.77
N GLN A 274 -16.78 0.88 1.68
CA GLN A 274 -16.81 -0.05 2.81
C GLN A 274 -15.98 0.47 4.00
N TRP A 275 -14.80 1.00 3.73
CA TRP A 275 -13.91 1.61 4.72
C TRP A 275 -14.61 2.75 5.46
N LYS A 276 -15.30 3.62 4.73
CA LYS A 276 -16.07 4.73 5.33
C LYS A 276 -17.24 4.21 6.17
N GLU A 277 -18.00 3.25 5.66
CA GLU A 277 -19.12 2.60 6.38
C GLU A 277 -18.64 1.89 7.66
N ASN A 278 -17.43 1.35 7.65
CA ASN A 278 -16.76 0.70 8.78
C ASN A 278 -16.04 1.68 9.71
N GLY A 279 -16.37 2.97 9.66
CA GLY A 279 -15.83 3.96 10.58
C GLY A 279 -14.35 4.28 10.35
N GLY A 280 -13.86 4.11 9.12
CA GLY A 280 -12.48 4.42 8.73
C GLY A 280 -11.50 3.25 8.91
N TYR A 281 -12.02 2.01 8.92
CA TYR A 281 -11.22 0.81 9.11
C TYR A 281 -11.53 -0.22 8.03
N GLY A 282 -10.53 -1.04 7.69
CA GLY A 282 -10.67 -2.16 6.76
C GLY A 282 -9.76 -2.05 5.55
N PRO A 283 -9.87 -3.00 4.61
CA PRO A 283 -8.96 -3.09 3.49
C PRO A 283 -9.32 -2.05 2.44
N MET A 284 -8.31 -1.51 1.77
CA MET A 284 -8.46 -0.60 0.62
C MET A 284 -8.22 -1.29 -0.72
N THR A 285 -7.67 -2.51 -0.71
CA THR A 285 -7.31 -3.28 -1.90
C THR A 285 -7.75 -4.73 -1.78
N GLY A 286 -7.87 -5.43 -2.91
CA GLY A 286 -8.17 -6.87 -2.92
C GLY A 286 -7.12 -7.71 -2.20
N LYS A 287 -5.84 -7.29 -2.26
CA LYS A 287 -4.75 -7.91 -1.52
C LYS A 287 -4.94 -7.75 -0.01
N ALA A 288 -5.19 -6.53 0.46
CA ALA A 288 -5.43 -6.27 1.89
C ALA A 288 -6.69 -7.01 2.39
N CYS A 289 -7.73 -7.10 1.55
CA CYS A 289 -8.92 -7.90 1.86
C CYS A 289 -8.58 -9.38 2.03
N THR A 290 -7.74 -9.93 1.15
CA THR A 290 -7.32 -11.33 1.22
C THR A 290 -6.52 -11.60 2.50
N GLU A 291 -5.59 -10.72 2.84
CA GLU A 291 -4.79 -10.82 4.07
C GLU A 291 -5.67 -10.73 5.32
N GLN A 292 -6.62 -9.79 5.35
CA GLN A 292 -7.56 -9.67 6.46
C GLN A 292 -8.46 -10.91 6.59
N CYS A 293 -8.98 -11.42 5.47
CA CYS A 293 -9.77 -12.66 5.46
C CYS A 293 -8.97 -13.85 6.02
N ILE A 294 -7.69 -13.98 5.63
CA ILE A 294 -6.81 -15.04 6.17
C ILE A 294 -6.67 -14.88 7.69
N VAL A 295 -6.39 -13.67 8.18
CA VAL A 295 -6.29 -13.39 9.62
C VAL A 295 -7.56 -13.79 10.37
N GLU A 296 -8.73 -13.38 9.88
CA GLU A 296 -10.01 -13.67 10.53
C GLU A 296 -10.28 -15.18 10.61
N ASN A 297 -10.06 -15.92 9.50
CA ASN A 297 -10.25 -17.37 9.48
C ASN A 297 -9.24 -18.10 10.39
N MET A 298 -7.98 -17.66 10.40
CA MET A 298 -6.96 -18.24 11.28
C MET A 298 -7.28 -17.99 12.76
N LEU A 299 -7.76 -16.81 13.12
CA LEU A 299 -8.18 -16.52 14.48
C LEU A 299 -9.37 -17.37 14.91
N GLU A 300 -10.34 -17.58 14.02
CA GLU A 300 -11.50 -18.43 14.30
C GLU A 300 -11.12 -19.91 14.51
N MET A 301 -10.18 -20.44 13.70
CA MET A 301 -9.84 -21.87 13.74
C MET A 301 -8.71 -22.22 14.72
N ASN A 302 -7.69 -21.37 14.81
CA ASN A 302 -6.46 -21.64 15.57
C ASN A 302 -6.34 -20.77 16.83
N GLY A 303 -7.10 -19.68 16.95
CA GLY A 303 -6.95 -18.70 18.02
C GLY A 303 -5.69 -17.83 17.91
N CYS A 304 -4.91 -17.98 16.83
CA CYS A 304 -3.70 -17.23 16.55
C CYS A 304 -3.49 -17.10 15.05
N VAL A 305 -2.63 -16.16 14.65
CA VAL A 305 -2.25 -15.93 13.25
C VAL A 305 -0.84 -16.45 13.01
N ALA A 306 -0.64 -17.13 11.89
CA ALA A 306 0.66 -17.65 11.50
C ALA A 306 1.70 -16.52 11.37
N GLN A 307 2.92 -16.84 11.76
CA GLN A 307 4.08 -15.96 11.64
C GLN A 307 4.38 -15.50 10.21
N THR A 308 3.95 -16.26 9.21
CA THR A 308 4.10 -15.93 7.78
C THR A 308 3.10 -14.89 7.28
N VAL A 309 2.08 -14.54 8.07
CA VAL A 309 1.04 -13.58 7.67
C VAL A 309 1.42 -12.17 8.12
N ASN A 310 1.72 -11.34 7.13
CA ASN A 310 2.24 -9.98 7.31
C ASN A 310 1.11 -8.93 7.44
N SER A 311 0.19 -9.12 8.38
CA SER A 311 -0.98 -8.24 8.57
C SER A 311 -0.84 -7.33 9.81
N PRO A 312 -1.45 -6.13 9.82
CA PRO A 312 -1.41 -5.26 10.97
C PRO A 312 -2.51 -5.68 11.97
N GLY A 313 -2.21 -5.64 13.26
CA GLY A 313 -3.24 -5.88 14.28
C GLY A 313 -2.69 -6.32 15.63
N ASN A 314 -3.55 -6.26 16.65
CA ASN A 314 -3.24 -6.72 18.01
C ASN A 314 -3.89 -8.08 18.27
N TYR A 315 -3.43 -9.09 17.56
CA TYR A 315 -3.88 -10.47 17.67
C TYR A 315 -2.72 -11.40 18.05
N PRO A 316 -3.00 -12.59 18.63
CA PRO A 316 -1.96 -13.54 19.02
C PRO A 316 -1.23 -14.07 17.79
N ILE A 317 0.11 -14.14 17.85
CA ILE A 317 0.94 -14.80 16.86
C ILE A 317 1.14 -16.25 17.29
N CYS A 318 1.02 -17.21 16.38
CA CYS A 318 1.23 -18.62 16.69
C CYS A 318 2.70 -18.92 17.04
N GLU A 319 2.94 -19.63 18.15
CA GLU A 319 4.29 -20.03 18.56
C GLU A 319 4.90 -21.09 17.62
N ASP A 320 4.06 -21.99 17.10
CA ASP A 320 4.50 -23.03 16.19
C ASP A 320 4.68 -22.50 14.76
N PHE A 321 5.93 -22.52 14.28
CA PHE A 321 6.31 -22.18 12.90
C PHE A 321 5.69 -23.11 11.85
N GLY A 322 5.23 -24.30 12.25
CA GLY A 322 4.51 -25.24 11.39
C GLY A 322 3.06 -24.84 11.10
N ILE A 323 2.53 -23.79 11.73
CA ILE A 323 1.17 -23.30 11.45
C ILE A 323 1.21 -22.31 10.29
N TYR A 324 0.43 -22.60 9.26
CA TYR A 324 0.26 -21.77 8.07
C TYR A 324 -1.21 -21.75 7.62
N PRO A 325 -1.64 -20.71 6.86
CA PRO A 325 -2.94 -20.72 6.23
C PRO A 325 -3.07 -21.93 5.31
N SER A 326 -4.12 -22.74 5.48
CA SER A 326 -4.36 -23.87 4.59
C SER A 326 -4.71 -23.41 3.18
N ASP A 327 -4.47 -24.26 2.19
CA ASP A 327 -4.80 -23.97 0.79
C ASP A 327 -6.29 -23.64 0.59
N ASP A 328 -7.17 -24.27 1.38
CA ASP A 328 -8.60 -24.00 1.36
C ASP A 328 -8.93 -22.58 1.84
N ILE A 329 -8.26 -22.08 2.88
CA ILE A 329 -8.41 -20.69 3.34
C ILE A 329 -7.91 -19.74 2.26
N ASN A 330 -6.71 -19.98 1.73
CA ASN A 330 -6.10 -19.12 0.71
C ASN A 330 -7.02 -19.02 -0.51
N LYS A 331 -7.57 -20.15 -0.96
CA LYS A 331 -8.52 -20.21 -2.08
C LYS A 331 -9.82 -19.49 -1.76
N LYS A 332 -10.41 -19.72 -0.59
CA LYS A 332 -11.64 -19.04 -0.15
C LYS A 332 -11.47 -17.53 -0.15
N CYS A 333 -10.41 -17.02 0.49
CA CYS A 333 -10.16 -15.59 0.59
C CYS A 333 -9.85 -14.95 -0.77
N SER A 334 -9.07 -15.62 -1.62
CA SER A 334 -8.78 -15.13 -2.98
C SER A 334 -10.02 -15.09 -3.88
N GLN A 335 -11.02 -15.93 -3.64
CA GLN A 335 -12.29 -15.91 -4.39
C GLN A 335 -13.27 -14.86 -3.86
N GLN A 336 -13.17 -14.51 -2.57
CA GLN A 336 -14.05 -13.53 -1.93
C GLN A 336 -13.64 -12.09 -2.24
N CYS A 337 -12.33 -11.83 -2.32
CA CYS A 337 -11.79 -10.49 -2.51
C CYS A 337 -11.48 -10.22 -3.98
N THR A 338 -12.10 -9.19 -4.55
CA THR A 338 -11.81 -8.70 -5.91
C THR A 338 -10.92 -7.47 -5.88
N ASP A 339 -10.41 -7.06 -7.04
CA ASP A 339 -9.67 -5.81 -7.16
C ASP A 339 -10.53 -4.59 -6.77
N ALA A 340 -9.85 -3.52 -6.34
CA ALA A 340 -10.49 -2.28 -5.97
C ALA A 340 -11.01 -1.52 -7.19
N CYS A 341 -12.18 -0.90 -7.05
CA CYS A 341 -12.74 -0.02 -8.09
C CYS A 341 -11.94 1.26 -8.28
N TRP A 342 -11.27 1.71 -7.23
CA TRP A 342 -10.41 2.86 -7.24
C TRP A 342 -9.20 2.54 -6.37
N GLU A 343 -8.01 2.68 -6.95
CA GLU A 343 -6.75 2.30 -6.33
C GLU A 343 -5.68 3.32 -6.68
N VAL A 344 -4.97 3.81 -5.67
CA VAL A 344 -3.84 4.72 -5.84
C VAL A 344 -2.55 4.00 -5.46
N SER A 345 -1.58 4.03 -6.36
CA SER A 345 -0.23 3.55 -6.10
C SER A 345 0.82 4.63 -6.40
N TYR A 346 2.02 4.46 -5.84
CA TYR A 346 3.11 5.40 -5.99
C TYR A 346 4.35 4.69 -6.54
N ASP A 347 4.70 5.00 -7.78
CA ASP A 347 5.86 4.41 -8.46
C ASP A 347 7.10 5.28 -8.23
N ILE A 348 8.17 4.69 -7.69
CA ILE A 348 9.45 5.40 -7.50
C ILE A 348 10.17 5.50 -8.84
N ILE A 349 10.34 6.71 -9.35
CA ILE A 349 11.03 6.95 -10.63
C ILE A 349 12.55 7.00 -10.43
N ARG A 350 12.97 7.76 -9.42
CA ARG A 350 14.37 8.01 -9.13
C ARG A 350 14.53 8.43 -7.69
N TYR A 351 15.66 8.09 -7.09
CA TYR A 351 16.10 8.68 -5.85
C TYR A 351 17.55 9.14 -5.96
N LYS A 352 17.85 10.33 -5.43
CA LYS A 352 19.22 10.83 -5.32
C LYS A 352 19.67 10.65 -3.90
N VAL A 353 20.82 10.02 -3.73
CA VAL A 353 21.47 9.85 -2.43
C VAL A 353 22.62 10.83 -2.36
N GLN A 354 22.63 11.65 -1.33
CA GLN A 354 23.75 12.53 -1.00
C GLN A 354 24.23 12.16 0.39
N SER A 355 25.53 11.97 0.57
CA SER A 355 26.10 11.91 1.91
C SER A 355 25.98 13.30 2.52
N ASP A 356 25.48 13.41 3.75
CA ASP A 356 25.36 14.70 4.43
C ASP A 356 26.76 15.32 4.62
N PRO A 357 27.07 16.45 3.93
CA PRO A 357 28.40 17.07 3.99
C PRO A 357 28.63 17.87 5.29
N SER A 358 27.62 18.01 6.15
CA SER A 358 27.74 18.69 7.46
C SER A 358 28.38 17.82 8.54
N LEU A 359 28.66 16.56 8.24
CA LEU A 359 29.33 15.62 9.13
C LEU A 359 30.84 15.90 9.17
N GLY A 360 31.27 16.69 10.17
CA GLY A 360 32.67 16.75 10.61
C GLY A 360 33.14 15.45 11.27
N CYS A 361 32.72 14.28 10.76
CA CYS A 361 33.09 12.98 11.28
C CYS A 361 34.49 12.61 10.82
N HIS A 362 35.33 12.16 11.76
CA HIS A 362 36.59 11.54 11.41
C HIS A 362 36.36 10.22 10.65
N GLU A 363 37.25 9.90 9.72
CA GLU A 363 37.10 8.74 8.81
C GLU A 363 36.96 7.39 9.54
N LYS A 364 37.50 7.31 10.76
CA LYS A 364 37.49 6.14 11.66
C LYS A 364 36.24 6.02 12.53
N ASP A 365 35.42 7.07 12.65
CA ASP A 365 34.20 7.03 13.46
C ASP A 365 33.04 6.48 12.62
N LEU A 366 32.96 5.14 12.59
CA LEU A 366 31.90 4.42 11.87
C LEU A 366 30.52 4.78 12.43
N ASN A 367 30.41 5.08 13.72
CA ASN A 367 29.13 5.45 14.31
C ASN A 367 28.75 6.89 13.97
N CYS A 368 29.66 7.86 13.90
CA CYS A 368 29.31 9.23 13.46
C CYS A 368 28.71 9.24 12.05
N LYS A 369 29.18 8.35 11.15
CA LYS A 369 28.61 8.17 9.81
C LYS A 369 27.20 7.55 9.79
N VAL A 370 26.82 6.85 10.85
CA VAL A 370 25.65 5.96 10.89
C VAL A 370 24.60 6.39 11.95
N SER A 371 25.02 7.16 12.95
CA SER A 371 24.24 7.81 14.02
C SER A 371 23.66 9.16 13.60
N SER A 372 24.09 9.67 12.45
CA SER A 372 23.52 10.86 11.85
C SER A 372 22.10 10.57 11.37
N TYR A 373 21.28 11.61 11.41
CA TYR A 373 19.91 11.54 10.94
C TYR A 373 19.87 11.17 9.46
N SER A 374 18.89 10.35 9.07
CA SER A 374 18.54 10.21 7.66
C SER A 374 17.45 11.21 7.32
N VAL A 375 17.68 12.03 6.30
CA VAL A 375 16.66 12.93 5.77
C VAL A 375 16.08 12.31 4.51
N LEU A 376 14.78 12.02 4.53
CA LEU A 376 14.03 11.66 3.34
C LEU A 376 13.23 12.88 2.88
N SER A 377 13.44 13.29 1.65
CA SER A 377 12.59 14.26 0.94
C SER A 377 11.86 13.55 -0.20
N VAL A 378 10.54 13.55 -0.17
CA VAL A 378 9.67 12.95 -1.19
C VAL A 378 9.00 14.06 -1.98
N GLY A 379 9.08 14.04 -3.30
CA GLY A 379 8.29 14.90 -4.18
C GLY A 379 7.57 14.10 -5.28
N ILE A 380 6.38 14.57 -5.68
CA ILE A 380 5.62 13.99 -6.81
C ILE A 380 6.06 14.69 -8.10
N LEU A 381 6.24 13.95 -9.20
CA LEU A 381 6.60 14.55 -10.48
C LEU A 381 5.42 14.59 -11.45
N GLU A 382 4.70 13.48 -11.61
CA GLU A 382 3.60 13.34 -12.56
C GLU A 382 2.52 12.39 -12.03
N CYS A 383 1.33 12.43 -12.64
CA CYS A 383 0.21 11.53 -12.33
C CYS A 383 -0.17 10.72 -13.57
N GLY A 384 -0.12 9.39 -13.46
CA GLY A 384 -0.73 8.46 -14.39
C GLY A 384 -2.15 8.12 -13.99
N TRP A 385 -3.03 7.96 -14.97
CA TRP A 385 -4.42 7.59 -14.80
C TRP A 385 -4.75 6.44 -15.76
N GLU A 386 -5.35 5.39 -15.24
CA GLU A 386 -5.77 4.24 -16.01
C GLU A 386 -7.22 3.93 -15.67
N SER A 387 -8.09 3.94 -16.68
CA SER A 387 -9.51 3.67 -16.51
C SER A 387 -10.03 2.82 -17.65
N PRO A 388 -10.95 1.88 -17.41
CA PRO A 388 -11.72 1.27 -18.47
C PRO A 388 -12.64 2.32 -19.12
N SER A 389 -12.77 2.26 -20.44
CA SER A 389 -13.74 3.05 -21.23
C SER A 389 -14.74 2.16 -21.96
#